data_AF-A0A497NQU9-F1
#
_entry.id   AF-A0A497NQU9-F1
#
_cell.length_a   1.000
_cell.length_b   1.000
_cell.length_c   1.000
_cell.angle_alpha   90.00
_cell.angle_beta   90.00
_cell.angle_gamma   90.00
#
_symmetry.space_group_name_H-M   'P 1'
#
loop_
_entity.id
_entity.type
_entity.pdbx_description
1 polymer ?
#
loop_
_entity_poly.entity_id
_entity_poly.type
_entity_poly.pdbx_seq_one_letter_code
_entity_poly.pdbx_strand_id
1 'polypeptide(L)'
;MTLALRVYVKIGFSKSLGSFINELVFAASGVTKGELLDGVRFIPNGAIVSSICMRLPSGTVENSEATLRFKGHPVYKRFLT
;
A
#
# COMPACT_ATOMS: atom_id res chain seq x y z
N MET A 1 21.48 -5.47 -9.19
CA MET A 1 20.17 -6.09 -8.92
C MET A 1 19.29 -5.06 -8.24
N THR A 2 18.64 -4.21 -9.02
CA THR A 2 17.76 -3.14 -8.51
C THR A 2 16.41 -3.76 -8.19
N LEU A 3 16.16 -4.07 -6.92
CA LEU A 3 14.81 -4.38 -6.45
C LEU A 3 13.99 -3.09 -6.59
N ALA A 4 13.33 -2.94 -7.74
CA ALA A 4 12.39 -1.87 -7.98
C ALA A 4 11.20 -2.06 -7.03
N LEU A 5 11.28 -1.44 -5.85
CA LEU A 5 10.10 -1.16 -5.04
C LEU A 5 9.21 -0.23 -5.85
N ARG A 6 8.34 -0.83 -6.66
CA ARG A 6 7.27 -0.13 -7.36
C ARG A 6 6.25 0.22 -6.28
N VAL A 7 6.34 1.43 -5.75
CA VAL A 7 5.39 1.94 -4.76
C VAL A 7 4.06 2.20 -5.47
N TYR A 8 3.03 1.45 -5.09
CA TYR A 8 1.70 1.56 -5.68
C TYR A 8 0.86 2.49 -4.82
N VAL A 9 0.57 3.69 -5.34
CA VAL A 9 -0.60 4.44 -4.88
C VAL A 9 -1.81 3.82 -5.57
N LYS A 10 -2.63 3.07 -4.83
CA LYS A 10 -3.87 2.49 -5.36
C LYS A 10 -5.04 3.28 -4.80
N ILE A 11 -5.66 4.09 -5.65
CA ILE A 11 -6.92 4.75 -5.35
C ILE A 11 -8.02 3.88 -5.95
N GLY A 12 -8.83 3.26 -5.08
CA GLY A 12 -9.95 2.43 -5.49
C GLY A 12 -11.26 3.22 -5.42
N PHE A 13 -11.92 3.41 -6.56
CA PHE A 13 -13.27 3.95 -6.63
C PHE A 13 -14.24 2.81 -6.95
N SER A 14 -15.17 2.51 -6.04
CA SER A 14 -16.32 1.64 -6.34
C SER A 14 -17.48 2.55 -6.73
N LYS A 15 -17.76 2.62 -8.04
CA LYS A 15 -18.86 3.42 -8.59
C LYS A 15 -20.13 2.56 -8.54
N SER A 16 -20.92 2.72 -7.48
CA SER A 16 -22.33 2.31 -7.53
C SER A 16 -23.06 3.24 -8.49
N LEU A 17 -23.81 2.67 -9.43
CA LEU A 17 -24.48 3.36 -10.53
C LEU A 17 -25.50 4.40 -9.98
N GLY A 18 -25.12 5.68 -9.98
CA GLY A 18 -26.01 6.80 -9.64
C GLY A 18 -25.38 7.83 -8.70
N SER A 19 -24.74 8.87 -9.29
CA SER A 19 -24.30 10.18 -8.74
C SER A 19 -23.66 10.34 -7.34
N PHE A 20 -23.58 9.32 -6.48
CA PHE A 20 -22.96 9.42 -5.16
C PHE A 20 -21.85 8.38 -5.01
N ILE A 21 -20.64 8.84 -4.67
CA ILE A 21 -19.51 7.98 -4.31
C ILE A 21 -19.82 7.39 -2.93
N ASN A 22 -20.41 6.20 -2.91
CA ASN A 22 -20.75 5.52 -1.66
C ASN A 22 -19.60 4.67 -1.12
N GLU A 23 -18.53 4.45 -1.89
CA GLU A 23 -17.41 3.61 -1.51
C GLU A 23 -16.09 4.13 -2.11
N LEU A 24 -15.23 4.66 -1.25
CA LEU A 24 -13.89 5.12 -1.60
C LEU A 24 -12.88 4.56 -0.61
N VAL A 25 -11.81 3.99 -1.16
CA VAL A 25 -10.63 3.56 -0.41
C VAL A 25 -9.40 4.23 -1.00
N PHE A 26 -8.60 4.84 -0.13
CA PHE A 26 -7.33 5.43 -0.47
C PHE A 26 -6.22 4.71 0.28
N ALA A 27 -5.14 4.39 -0.42
CA ALA A 27 -3.94 3.83 0.19
C ALA A 27 -2.70 4.50 -0.42
N ALA A 28 -1.76 4.86 0.46
CA ALA A 28 -0.47 5.45 0.09
C ALA A 28 0.66 4.86 0.93
N SER A 29 1.85 4.79 0.34
CA SER A 29 3.08 4.38 1.02
C SER A 29 4.19 5.40 0.75
N GLY A 30 5.04 5.64 1.75
CA GLY A 30 6.17 6.55 1.59
C GLY A 30 7.30 5.92 0.78
N VAL A 31 7.76 6.63 -0.26
CA VAL A 31 8.95 6.23 -1.04
C VAL A 31 10.18 6.85 -0.41
N THR A 32 10.15 8.17 -0.24
CA THR A 32 11.15 9.02 0.42
C THR A 32 10.55 9.61 1.69
N LYS A 33 11.39 10.16 2.58
CA LYS A 33 10.90 10.85 3.77
C LYS A 33 9.98 12.00 3.36
N GLY A 34 8.73 11.93 3.81
CA GLY A 34 7.74 12.99 3.69
C GLY A 34 7.22 13.42 5.06
N GLU A 35 6.32 14.39 5.04
CA GLU A 35 5.65 14.89 6.25
C GLU A 35 4.68 13.85 6.83
N LEU A 36 3.96 13.14 5.96
CA LEU A 36 2.91 12.19 6.36
C LEU A 36 3.43 10.76 6.56
N LEU A 37 4.37 10.31 5.72
CA LEU A 37 4.89 8.95 5.73
C LEU A 37 6.41 8.95 5.66
N ASP A 38 7.02 8.02 6.40
CA ASP A 38 8.45 7.74 6.26
C ASP A 38 8.74 7.08 4.91
N GLY A 39 9.91 7.40 4.35
CA GLY A 39 10.42 6.71 3.18
C GLY A 39 10.78 5.26 3.47
N VAL A 40 10.97 4.47 2.41
CA VAL A 40 11.38 3.08 2.53
C VAL A 40 12.76 3.01 3.21
N ARG A 41 12.87 2.22 4.29
CA ARG A 41 14.13 1.97 4.98
C ARG A 41 14.61 0.55 4.71
N PHE A 42 15.78 0.41 4.09
CA PHE A 42 16.37 -0.91 3.86
C PHE A 42 17.00 -1.46 5.14
N ILE A 43 16.76 -2.75 5.40
CA ILE A 43 17.36 -3.52 6.51
C ILE A 43 18.06 -4.75 5.91
N PRO A 44 18.98 -5.44 6.63
CA PRO A 44 19.85 -6.47 6.04
C PRO A 44 19.16 -7.56 5.21
N ASN A 45 17.91 -7.92 5.54
CA ASN A 45 17.12 -8.94 4.83
C ASN A 45 15.77 -8.43 4.31
N GLY A 46 15.62 -7.12 4.11
CA GLY A 46 14.31 -6.58 3.78
C GLY A 46 14.21 -5.06 3.69
N ALA A 47 12.99 -4.58 3.82
CA ALA A 47 12.66 -3.17 3.91
C ALA A 47 11.52 -2.93 4.88
N ILE A 48 11.55 -1.79 5.55
CA ILE A 48 10.45 -1.26 6.35
C ILE A 48 9.73 -0.21 5.51
N VAL A 49 8.40 -0.32 5.40
CA VAL A 49 7.56 0.58 4.60
C VAL A 49 6.46 1.16 5.49
N SER A 50 6.37 2.48 5.51
CA SER A 50 5.29 3.22 6.17
C SER A 50 4.15 3.48 5.17
N SER A 51 2.92 3.21 5.58
CA SER A 51 1.72 3.38 4.75
C SER A 51 0.53 3.90 5.55
N ILE A 52 -0.44 4.46 4.84
CA ILE A 52 -1.75 4.85 5.37
C ILE A 52 -2.85 4.32 4.45
N CYS A 53 -3.95 3.87 5.04
CA CYS A 53 -5.17 3.45 4.34
C CYS A 53 -6.36 4.19 4.95
N MET A 54 -7.27 4.70 4.13
CA MET A 54 -8.51 5.32 4.59
C MET A 54 -9.71 4.85 3.78
N ARG A 55 -10.85 4.72 4.47
CA ARG A 55 -12.13 4.30 3.87
C ARG A 55 -13.21 5.32 4.20
N LEU A 56 -13.76 5.96 3.17
CA LEU A 56 -14.69 7.09 3.30
C LEU A 56 -15.99 6.75 4.04
N PRO A 57 -16.70 5.64 3.75
CA PRO A 57 -18.01 5.41 4.38
C PRO A 57 -17.95 5.13 5.87
N SER A 58 -16.84 4.57 6.36
CA SER A 58 -16.64 4.32 7.79
C SER A 58 -15.79 5.40 8.48
N GLY A 59 -15.18 6.31 7.73
CA GLY A 59 -14.20 7.26 8.26
C GLY A 59 -12.94 6.60 8.84
N THR A 60 -12.74 5.30 8.63
CA THR A 60 -11.62 4.55 9.21
C THR A 60 -10.32 5.00 8.55
N VAL A 61 -9.32 5.32 9.38
CA VAL A 61 -7.97 5.66 8.97
C VAL A 61 -7.01 4.76 9.71
N GLU A 62 -6.16 4.06 8.97
CA GLU A 62 -5.18 3.13 9.52
C GLU A 62 -3.78 3.46 9.02
N ASN A 63 -2.86 3.64 9.95
CA ASN A 63 -1.43 3.75 9.67
C ASN A 63 -0.78 2.39 9.88
N SER A 64 0.11 2.01 8.98
CA SER A 64 0.74 0.70 9.02
C SER A 64 2.24 0.80 8.73
N GLU A 65 3.03 0.05 9.50
CA GLU A 65 4.44 -0.21 9.21
C GLU A 65 4.62 -1.69 8.89
N ALA A 66 5.13 -1.98 7.68
CA ALA A 66 5.30 -3.34 7.21
C ALA A 66 6.79 -3.67 7.01
N THR A 67 7.21 -4.82 7.54
CA THR A 67 8.54 -5.40 7.26
C THR A 67 8.44 -6.37 6.09
N LEU A 68 8.95 -5.96 4.93
CA LEU A 68 9.05 -6.78 3.73
C LEU A 68 10.35 -7.58 3.77
N ARG A 69 10.27 -8.92 3.79
CA ARG A 69 11.45 -9.80 3.79
C ARG A 69 11.82 -10.22 2.38
N PHE A 70 12.99 -9.84 1.85
CA PHE A 70 13.35 -10.17 0.46
C PHE A 70 13.56 -11.67 0.18
N LYS A 71 13.71 -12.48 1.24
CA LYS A 71 13.83 -13.94 1.16
C LYS A 71 12.65 -14.62 1.84
N GLY A 72 12.30 -15.81 1.36
CA GLY A 72 11.20 -16.60 1.93
C GLY A 72 9.80 -16.06 1.57
N HIS A 73 9.68 -15.27 0.50
CA HIS A 73 8.38 -14.88 -0.02
C HIS A 73 7.61 -16.12 -0.47
N PRO A 74 6.35 -16.31 -0.05
CA PRO A 74 5.50 -17.35 -0.58
C PRO A 74 5.35 -17.14 -2.09
N VAL A 75 5.65 -18.17 -2.87
CA VAL A 75 5.39 -18.18 -4.31
C VAL A 75 3.88 -18.33 -4.49
N TYR A 76 3.18 -17.22 -4.62
CA TYR A 76 1.77 -17.24 -4.98
C TYR A 76 1.66 -17.78 -6.41
N LYS A 77 1.08 -18.98 -6.57
CA LYS A 77 0.72 -19.49 -7.89
C LYS A 77 -0.23 -18.47 -8.51
N ARG A 78 0.21 -17.83 -9.60
CA ARG A 78 -0.62 -16.93 -10.39
C ARG A 78 -1.72 -17.79 -11.00
N PHE A 79 -2.93 -17.72 -10.45
CA PHE A 79 -4.11 -18.25 -11.11
C PHE A 79 -4.32 -17.40 -12.36
N LEU A 80 -3.74 -17.86 -13.48
CA LEU A 80 -4.16 -17.42 -14.81
C LEU A 80 -5.39 -18.24 -15.13
N THR A 81 -6.54 -17.59 -15.25
CA THR A 81 -7.76 -18.13 -15.84
C THR A 81 -8.21 -17.12 -16.87
#